data_AF-A0A2V6ZEW3-F1
#
_entry.id   AF-A0A2V6ZEW3-F1
#
_cell.length_a   1.000
_cell.length_b   1.000
_cell.length_c   1.000
_cell.angle_alpha   90.00
_cell.angle_beta   90.00
_cell.angle_gamma   90.00
#
_symmetry.space_group_name_H-M   'P 1'
#
loop_
_entity.id
_entity.type
_entity.pdbx_description
1 polymer ?
#
loop_
_entity_poly.entity_id
_entity_poly.type
_entity_poly.pdbx_seq_one_letter_code
_entity_poly.pdbx_strand_id
1 'polypeptide(L)' 'MSTADTADLEPREPGVTCPTCGASAPWQRNPHRPFCSLTCRLVDLGVWLDEGYRVPADERDVS' A
#
# COMPACT_ATOMS: atom_id res chain seq x y z
N MET A 1 -23.94 -35.70 10.63
CA MET A 1 -23.61 -34.44 11.34
C MET A 1 -22.13 -34.18 11.12
N SER A 2 -21.77 -33.30 10.19
CA SER A 2 -20.38 -32.91 9.94
C SER A 2 -20.34 -31.38 9.90
N THR A 3 -19.83 -30.77 10.97
CA THR A 3 -19.69 -29.32 11.15
C THR A 3 -18.36 -28.81 10.59
N ALA A 4 -17.96 -29.30 9.43
CA ALA A 4 -16.70 -28.95 8.79
C ALA A 4 -16.95 -28.12 7.53
N ASP A 5 -17.43 -26.88 7.70
CA ASP A 5 -17.40 -25.87 6.63
C ASP A 5 -17.66 -24.45 7.18
N THR A 6 -16.94 -24.07 8.24
CA THR A 6 -16.99 -22.70 8.79
C THR A 6 -15.59 -22.23 9.13
N ALA A 7 -14.66 -22.43 8.19
CA ALA A 7 -13.31 -21.86 8.25
C ALA A 7 -12.99 -20.94 7.06
N ASP A 8 -13.82 -20.93 6.00
CA ASP A 8 -13.54 -20.21 4.75
C ASP A 8 -14.44 -18.98 4.49
N LEU A 9 -15.31 -18.62 5.42
CA LEU A 9 -16.26 -17.49 5.26
C LEU A 9 -15.94 -16.29 6.18
N GLU A 10 -14.72 -16.16 6.67
CA GLU A 10 -14.25 -14.88 7.21
C GLU A 10 -14.06 -13.93 6.02
N PRO A 11 -14.79 -12.78 5.94
CA PRO A 11 -14.54 -11.81 4.90
C PRO A 11 -13.09 -11.35 5.05
N ARG A 12 -12.23 -11.71 4.09
CA ARG A 12 -10.88 -11.16 4.00
C ARG A 12 -11.04 -9.65 3.83
N GLU A 13 -10.92 -8.90 4.92
CA GLU A 13 -10.97 -7.43 4.91
C GLU A 13 -10.05 -6.96 3.76
N PRO A 14 -10.59 -6.27 2.73
CA PRO A 14 -9.79 -5.89 1.58
C PRO A 14 -8.56 -5.13 2.06
N GLY A 15 -7.38 -5.53 1.61
CA GLY A 15 -6.11 -4.86 1.92
C GLY A 15 -5.46 -4.33 0.65
N VAL A 16 -4.57 -3.35 0.80
CA VAL A 16 -3.71 -2.87 -0.29
C VAL A 16 -2.26 -3.16 0.03
N THR A 17 -1.43 -3.25 -1.00
CA THR A 17 0.02 -3.40 -0.82
C THR A 17 0.62 -2.07 -0.39
N CYS A 18 1.37 -2.05 0.71
CA CYS A 18 2.10 -0.87 1.16
C CYS A 18 3.15 -0.50 0.10
N PRO A 19 3.13 0.72 -0.46
CA PRO A 19 4.05 1.10 -1.54
C PRO A 19 5.50 1.22 -1.05
N THR A 20 5.73 1.45 0.24
CA THR A 20 7.08 1.62 0.80
C THR A 20 7.80 0.31 1.07
N CYS A 21 7.08 -0.73 1.53
CA CYS A 21 7.71 -1.96 2.01
C CYS A 21 7.08 -3.26 1.48
N GLY A 22 5.99 -3.19 0.71
CA GLY A 22 5.31 -4.35 0.12
C GLY A 22 4.42 -5.14 1.08
N ALA A 23 4.37 -4.81 2.38
CA ALA A 23 3.51 -5.48 3.34
C ALA A 23 2.02 -5.21 3.06
N SER A 24 1.13 -6.13 3.47
CA SER A 24 -0.32 -5.90 3.41
C SER A 24 -0.73 -4.79 4.40
N ALA A 25 -1.42 -3.78 3.89
CA ALA A 25 -2.03 -2.70 4.67
C ALA A 25 -3.56 -2.90 4.68
N PRO A 26 -4.20 -3.04 5.85
CA PRO A 26 -5.66 -3.18 5.94
C PRO A 26 -6.37 -2.00 5.25
N TRP A 27 -7.57 -2.20 4.65
CA TRP A 27 -8.43 -1.11 4.14
C TRP A 27 -9.46 -0.57 5.14
N GLN A 28 -9.75 -1.30 6.22
CA GLN A 28 -10.54 -0.83 7.36
C GLN A 28 -9.63 -0.61 8.59
N ARG A 29 -9.96 0.36 9.46
CA ARG A 29 -9.24 0.66 10.72
C ARG A 29 -7.69 0.89 10.69
N ASN A 30 -7.10 1.34 9.58
CA ASN A 30 -5.69 1.79 9.48
C ASN A 30 -5.66 3.29 9.07
N PRO A 31 -5.19 4.20 9.95
CA PRO A 31 -5.13 5.64 9.66
C PRO A 31 -3.97 6.05 8.75
N HIS A 32 -3.05 5.13 8.45
CA HIS A 32 -1.85 5.38 7.65
C HIS A 32 -1.96 4.88 6.22
N ARG A 33 -3.14 4.44 5.77
CA ARG A 33 -3.34 4.01 4.39
C ARG A 33 -2.85 5.05 3.37
N PRO A 34 -2.25 4.63 2.24
CA PRO A 34 -2.07 3.23 1.79
C PRO A 34 -0.89 2.49 2.47
N PHE A 35 -0.20 3.11 3.42
CA PHE A 35 0.94 2.54 4.11
C PHE A 35 0.52 1.59 5.24
N CYS A 36 1.36 0.60 5.55
CA CYS A 36 1.10 -0.33 6.66
C CYS A 36 1.34 0.28 8.05
N SER A 37 2.04 1.42 8.14
CA SER A 37 2.41 2.06 9.40
C SER A 37 2.75 3.54 9.23
N LEU A 38 2.81 4.27 10.35
CA LEU A 38 3.31 5.66 10.38
C LEU A 38 4.74 5.74 9.83
N THR A 39 5.61 4.78 10.17
CA THR A 39 7.01 4.76 9.72
C THR A 39 7.09 4.71 8.19
N CYS A 40 6.33 3.82 7.54
CA CYS A 40 6.34 3.75 6.07
C CYS A 40 5.83 5.04 5.42
N ARG A 41 4.80 5.68 6.00
CA ARG A 41 4.33 7.00 5.54
C ARG A 41 5.41 8.08 5.65
N LEU A 42 6.19 8.09 6.73
CA LEU A 42 7.25 9.08 6.93
C LEU A 42 8.45 8.82 6.02
N VAL A 43 8.80 7.55 5.76
CA VAL A 43 9.85 7.19 4.80
C VAL A 43 9.47 7.65 3.40
N ASP A 44 8.24 7.37 2.97
CA ASP A 44 7.73 7.83 1.67
C ASP A 44 7.82 9.36 1.55
N LEU A 45 7.38 10.08 2.58
CA LEU A 45 7.51 11.53 2.64
C LEU A 45 8.97 12.00 2.55
N GLY A 46 9.91 11.28 3.19
CA GLY A 46 11.34 11.56 3.06
C GLY A 46 11.82 11.46 1.62
N VAL A 47 11.46 10.39 0.90
CA VAL A 47 11.81 10.21 -0.51
C VAL A 47 11.23 11.33 -1.39
N TRP A 48 10.03 11.82 -1.07
CA TRP A 48 9.45 12.99 -1.73
C TRP A 48 10.26 14.26 -1.49
N LEU A 49 10.63 14.54 -0.23
CA LEU A 49 11.41 15.72 0.13
C LEU A 49 12.82 15.69 -0.46
N ASP A 50 13.39 14.50 -0.62
CA ASP A 50 14.71 14.29 -1.21
C ASP A 50 14.70 14.23 -2.75
N GLU A 51 13.57 14.57 -3.40
CA GLU A 51 13.39 14.51 -4.87
C GLU A 51 13.75 13.13 -5.47
N GLY A 52 13.48 12.06 -4.70
CA GLY A 52 13.81 10.69 -5.08
C GLY A 52 12.91 10.11 -6.17
N TYR A 53 11.69 10.62 -6.30
CA TYR A 53 10.74 10.21 -7.35
C TYR A 53 10.99 10.97 -8.65
N ARG A 54 11.08 10.23 -9.78
CA ARG A 54 11.26 10.81 -11.12
C ARG A 54 10.27 10.22 -12.10
N VAL A 55 9.69 11.08 -12.92
CA VAL A 55 8.94 10.67 -14.11
C VAL A 55 9.90 10.74 -15.31
N PRO A 56 10.09 9.65 -16.07
CA PRO A 56 10.89 9.70 -17.29
C PRO A 56 10.36 10.76 -18.25
N ALA A 57 11.26 11.53 -18.86
CA ALA A 57 10.88 12.44 -19.95
C ALA A 57 10.57 11.62 -21.21
N ASP A 58 9.48 11.95 -21.89
CA ASP A 58 9.17 11.41 -23.21
C ASP A 58 9.88 12.31 -24.25
N GLU A 59 10.70 11.73 -25.13
CA GLU A 59 11.50 12.47 -26.14
C GLU A 59 10.61 13.25 -27.14
N ARG A 60 9.30 13.04 -27.12
CA ARG A 60 8.31 13.61 -28.06
C ARG A 60 7.82 15.02 -27.66
N ASP A 61 8.21 15.54 -26.51
CA ASP A 61 7.77 16.86 -26.02
C ASP A 61 8.74 18.01 -26.36
N VAL A 62 9.80 17.75 -27.16
CA VAL A 62 10.68 18.79 -27.69
C VAL A 62 10.13 19.26 -29.05
N SER A 63 9.26 20.28 -29.02
CA SER A 63 8.79 20.99 -30.21
C SER A 63 9.41 22.38 -30.34
#